data_AF-A0A183EJV3-F1
#
_entry.id   AF-A0A183EJV3-F1
#
_cell.length_a   1.000
_cell.length_b   1.000
_cell.length_c   1.000
_cell.angle_alpha   90.00
_cell.angle_beta   90.00
_cell.angle_gamma   90.00
#
_symmetry.space_group_name_H-M   'P 1'
#
loop_
_entity.id
_entity.type
_entity.pdbx_description
1 polymer ?
#
loop_
_entity_poly.entity_id
_entity_poly.type
_entity_poly.pdbx_seq_one_letter_code
_entity_poly.pdbx_strand_id
1 'polypeptide(L)'
;MPALIVGKAALCLVQLHLELVKAGACMLTVHGRTREQRGPNTGLADWSAMRAVVNAVDVPVLANGNIQIPGDVNRCLQSTGASAVMSAEGILSNPYLFEERHEVNWLVAKEYLDFAERYESTVSTIRAHLFRICHHSKFGIA
;
A
#
# COMPACT_ATOMS: atom_id res chain seq x y z
N MET A 1 -0.92 -30.97 -9.78
CA MET A 1 -1.84 -30.65 -8.66
C MET A 1 -1.76 -29.23 -8.06
N PRO A 2 -1.18 -28.17 -8.69
CA PRO A 2 -1.24 -26.81 -8.11
C PRO A 2 -2.46 -25.98 -8.54
N ALA A 3 -3.12 -26.29 -9.65
CA ALA A 3 -4.23 -25.47 -10.18
C ALA A 3 -5.52 -25.48 -9.32
N LEU A 4 -5.77 -26.57 -8.56
CA LEU A 4 -6.99 -26.70 -7.75
C LEU A 4 -6.95 -25.89 -6.43
N ILE A 5 -5.77 -25.58 -5.91
CA ILE A 5 -5.62 -24.80 -4.66
C ILE A 5 -5.83 -23.30 -4.94
N VAL A 6 -5.34 -22.82 -6.08
CA VAL A 6 -5.53 -21.43 -6.52
C VAL A 6 -7.02 -21.08 -6.67
N GLY A 7 -7.81 -22.01 -7.22
CA GLY A 7 -9.26 -21.82 -7.39
C GLY A 7 -10.04 -21.66 -6.08
N LYS A 8 -9.72 -22.47 -5.05
CA LYS A 8 -10.40 -22.39 -3.74
C LYS A 8 -10.02 -21.14 -2.95
N ALA A 9 -8.76 -20.72 -3.00
CA ALA A 9 -8.31 -19.51 -2.31
C ALA A 9 -8.94 -18.25 -2.92
N ALA A 10 -9.02 -18.16 -4.26
CA ALA A 10 -9.68 -17.06 -4.96
C ALA A 10 -11.19 -17.00 -4.65
N LEU A 11 -11.88 -18.14 -4.61
CA LEU A 11 -13.28 -18.23 -4.21
C LEU A 11 -13.52 -17.79 -2.76
N CYS A 12 -12.64 -18.20 -1.84
CA CYS A 12 -12.72 -17.81 -0.44
C CYS A 12 -12.51 -16.30 -0.24
N LEU A 13 -11.56 -15.71 -0.97
CA LEU A 13 -11.30 -14.28 -0.95
C LEU A 13 -12.53 -13.47 -1.35
N VAL A 14 -13.15 -13.79 -2.50
CA VAL A 14 -14.33 -13.07 -2.98
C VAL A 14 -15.51 -13.25 -2.04
N GLN A 15 -15.76 -14.48 -1.56
CA GLN A 15 -16.87 -14.74 -0.64
C GLN A 15 -16.76 -13.93 0.65
N LEU A 16 -15.55 -13.83 1.23
CA LEU A 16 -15.33 -13.04 2.44
C LEU A 16 -15.72 -11.58 2.23
N HIS A 17 -15.32 -10.97 1.10
CA HIS A 17 -15.62 -9.57 0.83
C HIS A 17 -17.11 -9.34 0.58
N LEU A 18 -17.80 -10.27 -0.09
CA LEU A 18 -19.25 -10.23 -0.23
C LEU A 18 -19.97 -10.26 1.13
N GLU A 19 -19.53 -11.12 2.05
CA GLU A 19 -20.13 -11.17 3.40
C GLU A 19 -19.84 -9.90 4.21
N LEU A 20 -18.65 -9.29 4.06
CA LEU A 20 -18.35 -8.00 4.67
C LEU A 20 -19.27 -6.88 4.16
N VAL A 21 -19.54 -6.84 2.85
CA VAL A 21 -20.49 -5.89 2.27
C VAL A 21 -21.91 -6.13 2.78
N LYS A 22 -22.37 -7.38 2.85
CA LYS A 22 -23.68 -7.73 3.44
C LYS A 22 -23.78 -7.31 4.91
N ALA A 23 -22.67 -7.36 5.65
CA ALA A 23 -22.59 -6.90 7.03
C ALA A 23 -22.60 -5.36 7.17
N GLY A 24 -22.63 -4.61 6.06
CA GLY A 24 -22.76 -3.15 6.04
C GLY A 24 -21.46 -2.40 5.78
N ALA A 25 -20.38 -3.07 5.34
CA ALA A 25 -19.17 -2.37 4.92
C ALA A 25 -19.47 -1.46 3.71
N CYS A 26 -19.20 -0.16 3.85
CA CYS A 26 -19.41 0.83 2.79
C CYS A 26 -18.19 1.02 1.87
N MET A 27 -17.04 0.46 2.24
CA MET A 27 -15.79 0.51 1.50
C MET A 27 -14.89 -0.64 1.97
N LEU A 28 -14.09 -1.18 1.05
CA LEU A 28 -13.14 -2.25 1.34
C LEU A 28 -11.72 -1.82 0.98
N THR A 29 -10.73 -2.34 1.71
CA THR A 29 -9.32 -2.28 1.30
C THR A 29 -8.81 -3.70 1.20
N VAL A 30 -8.21 -4.06 0.07
CA VAL A 30 -7.68 -5.41 -0.18
C VAL A 30 -6.17 -5.34 -0.25
N HIS A 31 -5.49 -6.02 0.67
CA HIS A 31 -4.07 -6.26 0.55
C HIS A 31 -3.82 -7.46 -0.36
N GLY A 32 -3.08 -7.29 -1.44
CA GLY A 32 -2.83 -8.35 -2.43
C GLY A 32 -1.89 -9.46 -1.96
N ARG A 33 -1.74 -9.70 -0.65
CA ARG A 33 -0.91 -10.77 -0.11
C ARG A 33 -1.69 -11.57 0.91
N THR A 34 -1.43 -12.86 0.98
CA THR A 34 -1.96 -13.71 2.05
C THR A 34 -1.24 -13.41 3.37
N ARG A 35 -1.81 -13.89 4.47
CA ARG A 35 -1.22 -13.73 5.80
C ARG A 35 0.16 -14.38 5.93
N GLU A 36 0.42 -15.43 5.16
CA GLU A 36 1.67 -16.20 5.16
C GLU A 36 2.80 -15.48 4.39
N GLN A 37 2.46 -14.54 3.51
CA GLN A 37 3.41 -13.72 2.74
C GLN A 37 3.94 -12.54 3.58
N ARG A 38 4.76 -12.88 4.58
CA ARG A 38 5.39 -11.92 5.49
C ARG A 38 6.88 -12.21 5.68
N GLY A 39 7.64 -11.20 6.09
CA GLY A 39 9.08 -11.33 6.33
C GLY A 39 9.83 -11.77 5.06
N PRO A 40 10.66 -12.84 5.11
CA PRO A 40 11.36 -13.36 3.92
C PRO A 40 10.42 -13.77 2.77
N ASN A 41 9.15 -14.08 3.08
CA ASN A 41 8.18 -14.60 2.11
C ASN A 41 7.23 -13.52 1.55
N THR A 42 7.51 -12.24 1.78
CA THR A 42 6.59 -11.13 1.46
C THR A 42 6.20 -11.12 -0.02
N GLY A 43 7.14 -11.30 -0.94
CA GLY A 43 6.87 -11.36 -2.38
C GLY A 43 6.13 -10.13 -2.94
N LEU A 44 5.61 -10.29 -4.16
CA LEU A 44 4.77 -9.28 -4.82
C LEU A 44 3.30 -9.48 -4.44
N ALA A 45 2.57 -8.37 -4.34
CA ALA A 45 1.13 -8.35 -4.21
C ALA A 45 0.47 -8.82 -5.51
N ASP A 46 -0.48 -9.74 -5.38
CA ASP A 46 -1.29 -10.25 -6.47
C ASP A 46 -2.44 -9.27 -6.79
N TRP A 47 -2.19 -8.40 -7.77
CA TRP A 47 -3.19 -7.45 -8.27
C TRP A 47 -4.33 -8.14 -9.02
N SER A 48 -4.12 -9.36 -9.54
CA SER A 48 -5.18 -10.11 -10.21
C SER A 48 -6.22 -10.63 -9.21
N ALA A 49 -5.78 -11.04 -8.02
CA ALA A 49 -6.67 -11.41 -6.92
C ALA A 49 -7.49 -10.21 -6.43
N MET A 50 -6.88 -9.02 -6.33
CA MET A 50 -7.62 -7.79 -6.01
C MET A 50 -8.68 -7.47 -7.06
N ARG A 51 -8.35 -7.59 -8.36
CA ARG A 51 -9.31 -7.38 -9.46
C ARG A 51 -10.54 -8.30 -9.33
N ALA A 52 -10.35 -9.55 -8.92
CA ALA A 52 -11.46 -10.48 -8.71
C ALA A 52 -12.43 -9.98 -7.62
N VAL A 53 -11.91 -9.35 -6.56
CA VAL A 53 -12.74 -8.73 -5.51
C VAL A 53 -13.43 -7.47 -6.03
N VAL A 54 -12.69 -6.58 -6.70
CA VAL A 54 -13.22 -5.34 -7.30
C VAL A 54 -14.42 -5.64 -8.20
N ASN A 55 -14.33 -6.66 -9.05
CA ASN A 55 -15.39 -7.04 -9.98
C ASN A 55 -16.62 -7.69 -9.30
N ALA A 56 -16.50 -8.12 -8.04
CA ALA A 56 -17.52 -8.91 -7.36
C ALA A 56 -18.38 -8.10 -6.38
N VAL A 57 -17.94 -6.91 -5.97
CA VAL A 57 -18.62 -6.09 -4.96
C VAL A 57 -19.07 -4.75 -5.53
N ASP A 58 -20.17 -4.23 -5.00
CA ASP A 58 -20.76 -2.96 -5.46
C ASP A 58 -20.32 -1.73 -4.63
N VAL A 59 -19.35 -1.90 -3.73
CA VAL A 59 -18.78 -0.82 -2.91
C VAL A 59 -17.37 -0.46 -3.39
N PRO A 60 -16.88 0.77 -3.14
CA PRO A 60 -15.52 1.15 -3.49
C PRO A 60 -14.47 0.22 -2.86
N VAL A 61 -13.49 -0.17 -3.65
CA VAL A 61 -12.37 -1.02 -3.21
C VAL A 61 -11.05 -0.26 -3.37
N LEU A 62 -10.26 -0.22 -2.30
CA LEU A 62 -8.91 0.33 -2.29
C LEU A 62 -7.89 -0.81 -2.45
N ALA A 63 -7.03 -0.70 -3.45
CA ALA A 63 -5.93 -1.64 -3.65
C ALA A 63 -4.74 -1.29 -2.74
N ASN A 64 -4.24 -2.27 -1.98
CA ASN A 64 -3.07 -2.10 -1.13
C ASN A 64 -2.01 -3.18 -1.42
N GLY A 65 -0.76 -2.73 -1.53
CA GLY A 65 0.39 -3.60 -1.79
C GLY A 65 1.18 -3.18 -3.02
N ASN A 66 2.51 -3.06 -2.84
CA ASN A 66 3.46 -2.66 -3.89
C ASN A 66 3.20 -1.29 -4.54
N ILE A 67 2.62 -0.33 -3.82
CA ILE A 67 2.57 1.10 -4.21
C ILE A 67 3.78 1.83 -3.60
N GLN A 68 4.89 1.89 -4.32
CA GLN A 68 6.19 2.36 -3.81
C GLN A 68 6.65 3.66 -4.46
N ILE A 69 6.33 3.86 -5.75
CA ILE A 69 6.68 5.04 -6.53
C ILE A 69 5.43 5.62 -7.22
N PRO A 70 5.44 6.90 -7.64
CA PRO A 70 4.26 7.52 -8.26
C PRO A 70 3.70 6.72 -9.44
N GLY A 71 4.57 6.11 -10.25
CA GLY A 71 4.15 5.25 -11.37
C GLY A 71 3.40 3.98 -10.98
N ASP A 72 3.52 3.49 -9.74
CA ASP A 72 2.78 2.32 -9.27
C ASP A 72 1.28 2.60 -9.15
N VAL A 73 0.89 3.83 -8.81
CA VAL A 73 -0.51 4.23 -8.61
C VAL A 73 -1.32 3.94 -9.87
N ASN A 74 -0.89 4.51 -11.00
CA ASN A 74 -1.57 4.34 -12.29
C ASN A 74 -1.56 2.89 -12.76
N ARG A 75 -0.44 2.17 -12.62
CA ARG A 75 -0.36 0.75 -12.98
C ARG A 75 -1.31 -0.11 -12.16
N CYS A 76 -1.39 0.15 -10.85
CA CYS A 76 -2.26 -0.61 -9.96
C CYS A 76 -3.73 -0.37 -10.30
N LEU A 77 -4.15 0.88 -10.46
CA LEU A 77 -5.52 1.22 -10.84
C LEU A 77 -5.92 0.60 -12.18
N GLN A 78 -5.06 0.71 -13.21
CA GLN A 78 -5.29 0.08 -14.51
C GLN A 78 -5.39 -1.45 -14.43
N SER A 79 -4.58 -2.08 -13.58
CA SER A 79 -4.54 -3.55 -13.48
C SER A 79 -5.69 -4.12 -12.64
N THR A 80 -6.11 -3.40 -11.60
CA THR A 80 -7.09 -3.89 -10.62
C THR A 80 -8.50 -3.40 -10.90
N GLY A 81 -8.66 -2.23 -11.52
CA GLY A 81 -9.94 -1.51 -11.59
C GLY A 81 -10.39 -0.91 -10.25
N ALA A 82 -9.54 -0.93 -9.22
CA ALA A 82 -9.86 -0.39 -7.91
C ALA A 82 -10.19 1.11 -7.97
N SER A 83 -11.00 1.58 -7.02
CA SER A 83 -11.42 2.98 -6.96
C SER A 83 -10.30 3.91 -6.51
N ALA A 84 -9.39 3.40 -5.68
CA ALA A 84 -8.22 4.12 -5.18
C ALA A 84 -7.12 3.13 -4.76
N VAL A 85 -5.96 3.66 -4.39
CA VAL A 85 -4.84 2.88 -3.84
C VAL A 85 -4.51 3.33 -2.42
N MET A 86 -3.92 2.44 -1.65
CA MET A 86 -3.32 2.75 -0.34
C MET A 86 -1.84 2.37 -0.37
N SER A 87 -0.97 3.28 0.04
CA SER A 87 0.45 2.99 0.28
C SER A 87 0.76 2.97 1.78
N ALA A 88 1.74 2.16 2.18
CA ALA A 88 2.18 2.04 3.56
C ALA A 88 3.71 2.11 3.65
N GLU A 89 4.42 1.24 2.92
CA GLU A 89 5.89 1.24 2.97
C GLU A 89 6.53 2.36 2.14
N GLY A 90 6.02 2.61 0.93
CA GLY A 90 6.60 3.60 0.02
C GLY A 90 6.52 5.02 0.57
N ILE A 91 5.41 5.36 1.22
CA ILE A 91 5.20 6.70 1.80
C ILE A 91 6.15 7.00 2.97
N LEU A 92 6.69 5.97 3.65
CA LEU A 92 7.71 6.16 4.70
C LEU A 92 9.06 6.61 4.13
N SER A 93 9.32 6.33 2.85
CA SER A 93 10.56 6.73 2.17
C SER A 93 10.36 7.99 1.33
N ASN A 94 9.20 8.15 0.71
CA ASN A 94 8.79 9.38 0.05
C ASN A 94 7.38 9.80 0.51
N PRO A 95 7.27 10.67 1.52
CA PRO A 95 5.98 11.21 1.95
C PRO A 95 5.19 11.91 0.84
N TYR A 96 5.88 12.45 -0.17
CA TYR A 96 5.28 13.10 -1.34
C TYR A 96 4.86 12.15 -2.45
N LEU A 97 4.67 10.85 -2.16
CA LEU A 97 4.31 9.82 -3.15
C LEU A 97 3.10 10.19 -4.01
N PHE A 98 2.15 10.94 -3.44
CA PHE A 98 0.90 11.34 -4.08
C PHE A 98 0.89 12.81 -4.54
N GLU A 99 2.03 13.48 -4.47
CA GLU A 99 2.23 14.84 -4.95
C GLU A 99 3.17 14.83 -6.15
N GLU A 100 3.06 15.85 -7.02
CA GLU A 100 4.05 16.10 -8.07
C GLU A 100 5.28 16.82 -7.50
N ARG A 101 5.70 16.45 -6.29
CA ARG A 101 6.80 17.07 -5.54
C ARG A 101 7.93 16.06 -5.35
N HIS A 102 9.13 16.50 -5.71
CA HIS A 102 10.37 15.74 -5.53
C HIS A 102 11.37 16.60 -4.77
N GLU A 103 11.83 16.11 -3.62
CA GLU A 103 12.73 16.83 -2.73
C GLU A 103 13.88 15.94 -2.29
N VAL A 104 14.99 16.57 -1.92
CA VAL A 104 16.11 15.88 -1.28
C VAL A 104 15.75 15.46 0.14
N ASN A 105 16.13 14.24 0.52
CA ASN A 105 15.65 13.59 1.74
C ASN A 105 15.84 14.40 3.03
N TRP A 106 16.90 15.22 3.14
CA TRP A 106 17.13 16.03 4.34
C TRP A 106 16.15 17.19 4.49
N LEU A 107 15.63 17.75 3.39
CA LEU A 107 14.56 18.75 3.43
C LEU A 107 13.26 18.09 3.90
N VAL A 108 12.96 16.90 3.37
CA VAL A 108 11.80 16.10 3.80
C VAL A 108 11.90 15.74 5.28
N ALA A 109 13.08 15.31 5.74
CA ALA A 109 13.34 14.98 7.13
C ALA A 109 13.18 16.18 8.06
N LYS A 110 13.64 17.36 7.63
CA LYS A 110 13.46 18.61 8.38
C LYS A 110 11.98 18.98 8.50
N GLU A 111 11.25 18.96 7.39
CA GLU A 111 9.79 19.23 7.38
C GLU A 111 9.02 18.22 8.25
N TYR A 112 9.40 16.93 8.20
CA TYR A 112 8.87 15.92 9.10
C TYR A 112 9.15 16.22 10.57
N LEU A 113 10.37 16.69 10.91
CA LEU A 113 10.73 17.06 12.28
C LEU A 113 9.91 18.26 12.77
N ASP A 114 9.66 19.25 11.92
CA ASP A 114 8.79 20.39 12.26
C ASP A 114 7.37 19.89 12.62
N PHE A 115 6.83 18.92 11.87
CA PHE A 115 5.55 18.29 12.22
C PHE A 115 5.62 17.41 13.47
N ALA A 116 6.71 16.67 13.65
CA ALA A 116 6.90 15.80 14.80
C ALA A 116 6.99 16.59 16.10
N GLU A 117 7.64 17.75 16.09
CA GLU A 117 7.65 18.69 17.21
C GLU A 117 6.25 19.28 17.43
N ARG A 118 5.62 19.80 16.37
CA ARG A 118 4.28 20.41 16.45
C ARG A 118 3.21 19.49 17.02
N TYR A 119 3.27 18.21 16.69
CA TYR A 119 2.29 17.20 17.12
C TYR A 119 2.82 16.26 18.21
N GLU A 120 3.90 16.65 18.91
CA GLU A 120 4.43 15.95 20.09
C GLU A 120 4.68 14.45 19.86
N SER A 121 5.28 14.10 18.72
CA SER A 121 5.62 12.72 18.39
C SER A 121 6.71 12.14 19.30
N THR A 122 6.67 10.82 19.48
CA THR A 122 7.67 10.12 20.30
C THR A 122 8.99 9.94 19.58
N VAL A 123 10.09 9.91 20.36
CA VAL A 123 11.45 9.67 19.83
C VAL A 123 11.55 8.34 19.07
N SER A 124 10.82 7.30 19.49
CA SER A 124 10.83 6.01 18.79
C SER A 124 10.21 6.10 17.40
N THR A 125 9.07 6.78 17.25
CA THR A 125 8.44 7.04 15.94
C THR A 125 9.31 7.93 15.07
N ILE A 126 9.84 9.02 15.63
CA ILE A 126 10.75 9.94 14.93
C ILE A 126 11.95 9.19 14.37
N ARG A 127 12.63 8.40 15.21
CA ARG A 127 13.79 7.60 14.79
C ARG A 127 13.45 6.63 13.68
N ALA A 128 12.32 5.92 13.78
CA ALA A 128 11.89 4.97 12.76
C ALA A 128 11.59 5.64 11.41
N HIS A 129 10.88 6.77 11.42
CA HIS A 129 10.54 7.50 10.20
C HIS A 129 11.75 8.18 9.57
N LEU A 130 12.60 8.85 10.37
CA LEU A 130 13.85 9.42 9.88
C LEU A 130 14.75 8.36 9.26
N PHE A 131 14.82 7.16 9.86
CA PHE A 131 15.53 6.06 9.24
C PHE A 131 14.95 5.78 7.85
N ARG A 132 13.63 5.62 7.70
CA ARG A 132 13.02 5.28 6.39
C ARG A 132 13.13 6.39 5.34
N ILE A 133 13.00 7.66 5.74
CA ILE A 133 13.17 8.83 4.87
C ILE A 133 14.62 8.91 4.38
N CYS A 134 15.59 8.73 5.28
CA CYS A 134 17.01 8.88 4.96
C CYS A 134 17.67 7.59 4.42
N HIS A 135 17.06 6.42 4.58
CA HIS A 135 17.66 5.12 4.20
C HIS A 135 17.85 4.98 2.70
N HIS A 136 16.92 5.48 1.89
CA HIS A 136 17.01 5.44 0.43
C HIS A 136 17.58 6.74 -0.15
N SER A 137 18.47 7.41 0.58
CA SER A 137 19.19 8.59 0.09
C SER A 137 19.97 8.26 -1.16
N LYS A 138 19.32 8.44 -2.31
CA LYS A 138 20.04 8.77 -3.53
C LYS A 138 20.59 10.16 -3.25
N PHE A 139 21.88 10.24 -2.88
CA PHE A 139 22.62 11.46 -3.13
C PHE A 139 22.32 11.80 -4.59
N GLY A 140 21.68 12.95 -4.82
CA GLY A 140 21.44 13.45 -6.15
C GLY A 140 22.79 13.59 -6.84
N ILE A 141 23.12 12.60 -7.66
CA ILE A 141 23.88 12.88 -8.87
C ILE A 141 22.78 13.27 -9.84
N ALA A 142 22.81 14.55 -10.19
CA ALA A 142 21.91 15.24 -11.09
C ALA A 142 21.69 14.49 -12.40
#